data_AF-A0A443Q6Y2-F1
#
_entry.id   AF-A0A443Q6Y2-F1
#
_cell.length_a   1.000
_cell.length_b   1.000
_cell.length_c   1.000
_cell.angle_alpha   90.00
_cell.angle_beta   90.00
_cell.angle_gamma   90.00
#
_symmetry.space_group_name_H-M   'P 1'
#
loop_
_entity.id
_entity.type
_entity.pdbx_description
1 polymer ?
#
loop_
_entity_poly.entity_id
_entity_poly.type
_entity_poly.pdbx_seq_one_letter_code
_entity_poly.pdbx_strand_id
1 'polypeptide(L)'
;MGSNKELSSEERAQIDILRRVHPEWSGAKIAKTVHRSKACVNKYLRDPENHGRRPRTGRPKVTNSRQDRQIARFASKKKLHPRQILASLPLNCSLRTVNRCLESDSNLRWVKRQGKPALTPVHREARLQFAIGHHTLTTEWHQIIFSGEKKFNLDGPDGFSYYWHDIRDQRELFSRRFGGGSVMVWGAFGATGRCPLAVIRCAVNAETYQDILGEYLLPETHALAAHTGVFNKTTHRHIALALPVTGSRPMGFQS
;
A
#
# COMPACT_ATOMS: atom_id res chain seq x y z
N MET A 1 30.70 31.37 -8.69
CA MET A 1 30.56 30.99 -7.27
C MET A 1 31.22 32.09 -6.45
N GLY A 2 30.48 32.78 -5.58
CA GLY A 2 31.05 33.89 -4.80
C GLY A 2 32.13 33.38 -3.86
N SER A 3 33.38 33.79 -4.07
CA SER A 3 34.56 33.35 -3.32
C SER A 3 34.63 33.87 -1.88
N ASN A 4 33.73 34.78 -1.49
CA ASN A 4 33.77 35.42 -0.19
C ASN A 4 32.91 34.68 0.83
N LYS A 5 33.58 34.07 1.82
CA LYS A 5 32.97 33.50 3.02
C LYS A 5 32.15 34.58 3.75
N GLU A 6 30.96 34.22 4.23
CA GLU A 6 30.11 35.11 5.03
C GLU A 6 30.79 35.46 6.36
N LEU A 7 30.44 36.60 6.95
CA LEU A 7 30.99 37.04 8.23
C LEU A 7 30.56 36.08 9.33
N SER A 8 31.52 35.63 10.14
CA SER A 8 31.22 34.81 11.32
C SER A 8 30.52 35.63 12.41
N SER A 9 29.93 34.95 13.40
CA SER A 9 29.36 35.62 14.58
C SER A 9 30.37 36.49 15.31
N GLU A 10 31.61 36.04 15.42
CA GLU A 10 32.71 36.74 16.09
C GLU A 10 33.15 37.97 15.30
N GLU A 11 33.28 37.85 13.98
CA GLU A 11 33.66 38.97 13.10
C GLU A 11 32.59 40.06 13.11
N ARG A 12 31.31 39.69 13.14
CA ARG A 12 30.18 40.62 13.29
C ARG A 12 30.27 41.38 14.62
N ALA A 13 30.47 40.66 15.73
CA ALA A 13 30.61 41.27 17.06
C ALA A 13 31.83 42.20 17.12
N GLN A 14 32.95 41.82 16.52
CA GLN A 14 34.15 42.64 16.44
C GLN A 14 33.90 43.93 15.63
N ILE A 15 33.17 43.84 14.52
CA ILE A 15 32.76 45.02 13.74
C ILE A 15 31.84 45.94 14.56
N ASP A 16 30.88 45.37 15.29
CA ASP A 16 29.96 46.13 16.15
C ASP A 16 30.71 46.86 17.28
N ILE A 17 31.65 46.18 17.93
CA ILE A 17 32.50 46.77 18.98
C ILE A 17 33.36 47.89 18.41
N LEU A 18 34.07 47.64 17.31
CA LEU A 18 34.94 48.64 16.67
C LEU A 18 34.15 49.87 16.19
N ARG A 19 32.91 49.68 15.74
CA ARG A 19 32.03 50.79 15.33
C ARG A 19 31.57 51.64 16.51
N ARG A 20 31.39 51.03 17.70
CA ARG A 20 30.99 51.72 18.93
C ARG A 20 32.16 52.43 19.60
N VAL A 21 33.32 51.78 19.69
CA VAL A 21 34.51 52.31 20.36
C VAL A 21 35.22 53.39 19.53
N HIS A 22 35.17 53.27 18.20
CA HIS A 22 35.80 54.22 17.28
C HIS A 22 34.83 54.76 16.22
N PRO A 23 33.93 55.70 16.59
CA PRO A 23 32.96 56.29 15.66
C PRO A 23 33.61 56.97 14.44
N GLU A 24 34.82 57.50 14.62
CA GLU A 24 35.63 58.20 13.63
C GLU A 24 36.30 57.26 12.61
N TRP A 25 36.32 55.96 12.86
CA TRP A 25 36.92 55.02 11.92
C TRP A 25 36.03 54.83 10.70
N SER A 26 36.64 54.99 9.53
CA SER A 26 35.99 54.64 8.27
C SER A 26 35.77 53.12 8.18
N GLY A 27 34.72 52.71 7.46
CA GLY A 27 34.48 51.27 7.21
C GLY A 27 35.65 50.57 6.51
N ALA A 28 36.51 51.32 5.82
CA ALA A 28 37.76 50.79 5.25
C ALA A 28 38.82 50.47 6.33
N LYS A 29 38.90 51.27 7.39
CA LYS A 29 39.81 51.04 8.52
C LYS A 29 39.34 49.84 9.35
N ILE A 30 38.04 49.77 9.65
CA ILE A 30 37.42 48.61 10.33
C ILE A 30 37.64 47.32 9.51
N ALA A 31 37.47 47.38 8.19
CA ALA A 31 37.68 46.23 7.32
C ALA A 31 39.13 45.72 7.32
N LYS A 32 40.13 46.61 7.38
CA LYS A 32 41.54 46.22 7.53
C LYS A 32 41.80 45.52 8.86
N THR A 33 41.23 46.02 9.96
CA THR A 33 41.38 45.45 11.30
C THR A 33 40.76 44.06 11.43
N VAL A 34 39.62 43.82 10.77
CA VAL A 34 38.91 42.53 10.80
C VAL A 34 39.37 41.61 9.64
N HIS A 35 40.37 42.01 8.85
CA HIS A 35 40.88 41.26 7.70
C HIS A 35 39.81 40.87 6.67
N ARG A 36 38.82 41.75 6.44
CA ARG A 36 37.72 41.54 5.48
C ARG A 36 37.68 42.62 4.42
N SER A 37 36.93 42.38 3.34
CA SER A 37 36.77 43.40 2.29
C SER A 37 35.90 44.56 2.79
N LYS A 38 36.27 45.78 2.40
CA LYS A 38 35.49 47.01 2.68
C LYS A 38 34.02 46.86 2.29
N ALA A 39 33.76 46.22 1.15
CA ALA A 39 32.40 45.99 0.66
C ALA A 39 31.59 45.07 1.58
N CYS A 40 32.20 44.03 2.13
CA CYS A 40 31.56 43.10 3.05
C CYS A 40 31.18 43.79 4.38
N VAL A 41 32.12 44.53 4.97
CA VAL A 41 31.89 45.29 6.21
C VAL A 41 30.85 46.38 6.01
N ASN A 42 30.93 47.16 4.94
CA ASN A 42 29.93 48.19 4.65
C ASN A 42 28.54 47.59 4.38
N LYS A 43 28.47 46.41 3.75
CA LYS A 43 27.20 45.70 3.54
C LYS A 43 26.59 45.25 4.86
N TYR A 44 27.40 44.77 5.80
CA TYR A 44 26.97 44.42 7.14
C TYR A 44 26.51 45.64 7.94
N LEU A 45 27.32 46.71 8.01
CA LEU A 45 26.99 47.93 8.76
C LEU A 45 25.72 48.66 8.26
N ARG A 46 25.33 48.47 7.00
CA ARG A 46 24.08 49.01 6.45
C ARG A 46 22.83 48.27 6.92
N ASP A 47 22.93 46.97 7.15
CA ASP A 47 21.81 46.10 7.52
C ASP A 47 22.32 44.91 8.36
N PRO A 48 22.70 45.15 9.63
CA PRO A 48 23.30 44.11 10.48
C PRO A 48 22.33 42.98 10.78
N GLU A 49 21.04 43.32 10.95
CA GLU A 49 19.99 42.38 11.35
C GLU A 49 19.69 41.35 10.26
N ASN A 50 19.68 41.74 8.97
CA ASN A 50 19.36 40.84 7.87
C ASN A 50 20.59 40.21 7.19
N HIS A 51 21.80 40.46 7.70
CA HIS A 51 23.03 39.90 7.13
C HIS A 51 23.01 38.36 7.16
N GLY A 52 23.13 37.73 5.98
CA GLY A 52 23.12 36.26 5.85
C GLY A 52 21.76 35.60 6.09
N ARG A 53 20.71 36.36 6.49
CA ARG A 53 19.37 35.82 6.75
C ARG A 53 18.51 35.65 5.50
N ARG A 54 18.87 36.33 4.41
CA ARG A 54 18.10 36.24 3.16
C ARG A 54 18.27 34.84 2.55
N PRO A 55 17.17 34.11 2.30
CA PRO A 55 17.25 32.79 1.70
C PRO A 55 17.90 32.91 0.32
N ARG A 56 18.83 32.00 0.04
CA ARG A 56 19.38 31.88 -1.31
C ARG A 56 18.27 31.37 -2.22
N THR A 57 18.09 32.03 -3.36
CA THR A 57 17.30 31.46 -4.44
C THR A 57 18.00 30.19 -4.91
N GLY A 58 17.36 29.06 -4.64
CA GLY A 58 17.85 27.76 -5.09
C GLY A 58 17.78 27.63 -6.61
N ARG A 59 18.30 26.52 -7.13
CA ARG A 59 18.13 26.18 -8.54
C ARG A 59 16.63 26.12 -8.88
N PRO A 60 16.16 26.75 -9.97
CA PRO A 60 14.78 26.63 -10.41
C PRO A 60 14.38 25.17 -10.59
N LYS A 61 13.11 24.87 -10.27
CA LYS A 61 12.54 23.54 -10.55
C LYS A 61 12.54 23.31 -12.07
N VAL A 62 12.78 22.05 -12.45
CA VAL A 62 12.67 21.62 -13.86
C VAL A 62 11.21 21.66 -14.32
N THR A 63 10.28 21.38 -13.42
CA THR A 63 8.84 21.43 -13.67
C THR A 63 8.26 22.77 -13.24
N ASN A 64 7.20 23.19 -13.93
CA ASN A 64 6.41 24.37 -13.56
C ASN A 64 5.14 23.99 -12.78
N SER A 65 4.48 24.98 -12.17
CA SER A 65 3.28 24.77 -11.35
C SER A 65 2.09 24.17 -12.11
N ARG A 66 2.04 24.27 -13.45
CA ARG A 66 1.01 23.62 -14.28
C ARG A 66 1.32 22.14 -14.45
N GLN A 67 2.57 21.80 -14.75
CA GLN A 67 3.05 20.43 -14.87
C GLN A 67 2.92 19.69 -13.55
N ASP A 68 3.29 20.32 -12.42
CA ASP A 68 3.14 19.72 -11.08
C ASP A 68 1.66 19.35 -10.81
N ARG A 69 0.73 20.26 -11.10
CA ARG A 69 -0.72 19.99 -11.00
C ARG A 69 -1.19 18.88 -11.94
N GLN A 70 -0.64 18.80 -13.16
CA GLN A 70 -0.99 17.72 -14.09
C GLN A 70 -0.48 16.36 -13.62
N ILE A 71 0.76 16.30 -13.10
CA ILE A 71 1.36 15.11 -12.51
C ILE A 71 0.49 14.62 -11.34
N ALA A 72 0.18 15.51 -10.39
CA ALA A 72 -0.68 15.20 -9.26
C ALA A 72 -2.07 14.72 -9.69
N ARG A 73 -2.67 15.36 -10.69
CA ARG A 73 -3.99 14.95 -11.22
C ARG A 73 -3.96 13.59 -11.91
N PHE A 74 -2.91 13.25 -12.65
CA PHE A 74 -2.79 11.94 -13.31
C PHE A 74 -2.57 10.83 -12.28
N ALA A 75 -1.79 11.11 -11.24
CA ALA A 75 -1.63 10.21 -10.10
C ALA A 75 -2.95 10.03 -9.31
N SER A 76 -3.64 11.13 -9.00
CA SER A 76 -4.88 11.12 -8.19
C SER A 76 -6.10 10.57 -8.95
N LYS A 77 -6.41 11.05 -10.16
CA LYS A 77 -7.66 10.70 -10.86
C LYS A 77 -7.51 9.53 -11.83
N LYS A 78 -6.37 9.42 -12.52
CA LYS A 78 -6.11 8.29 -13.43
C LYS A 78 -5.39 7.12 -12.75
N LYS A 79 -4.91 7.30 -11.50
CA LYS A 79 -4.20 6.27 -10.72
C LYS A 79 -3.00 5.65 -11.45
N LEU A 80 -2.36 6.45 -12.32
CA LEU A 80 -1.24 5.99 -13.16
C LEU A 80 0.05 5.86 -12.34
N HIS A 81 0.87 4.89 -12.70
CA HIS A 81 2.21 4.76 -12.15
C HIS A 81 3.09 5.93 -12.63
N PRO A 82 4.05 6.45 -11.83
CA PRO A 82 4.92 7.57 -12.22
C PRO A 82 5.58 7.41 -13.59
N ARG A 83 5.94 6.19 -13.99
CA ARG A 83 6.46 5.88 -15.33
C ARG A 83 5.43 6.10 -16.44
N GLN A 84 4.18 5.71 -16.22
CA GLN A 84 3.08 5.96 -17.16
C GLN A 84 2.74 7.45 -17.23
N ILE A 85 2.83 8.19 -16.10
CA ILE A 85 2.66 9.65 -16.08
C ILE A 85 3.73 10.32 -16.94
N LEU A 86 5.00 9.91 -16.79
CA LEU A 86 6.11 10.42 -17.58
C LEU A 86 5.91 10.17 -19.09
N ALA A 87 5.39 8.99 -19.46
CA ALA A 87 5.07 8.67 -20.86
C ALA A 87 3.85 9.43 -21.39
N SER A 88 2.90 9.81 -20.52
CA SER A 88 1.63 10.43 -20.92
C SER A 88 1.68 11.96 -21.00
N LEU A 89 2.68 12.59 -20.37
CA LEU A 89 2.84 14.03 -20.34
C LEU A 89 4.12 14.42 -21.09
N PRO A 90 4.12 15.54 -21.85
CA PRO A 90 5.33 16.02 -22.52
C PRO A 90 6.28 16.68 -21.50
N LEU A 91 6.85 15.86 -20.61
CA LEU A 91 7.75 16.29 -19.56
C LEU A 91 9.19 15.94 -19.95
N ASN A 92 10.05 16.96 -20.05
CA ASN A 92 11.49 16.75 -20.19
C ASN A 92 12.14 16.65 -18.80
N CYS A 93 11.81 15.59 -18.05
CA CYS A 93 12.38 15.34 -16.73
C CYS A 93 12.54 13.84 -16.44
N SER A 94 13.35 13.52 -15.43
CA SER A 94 13.53 12.12 -15.02
C SER A 94 12.35 11.62 -14.18
N LEU A 95 12.18 10.29 -14.14
CA LEU A 95 11.21 9.62 -13.25
C LEU A 95 11.37 10.06 -11.79
N ARG A 96 12.60 10.31 -11.33
CA ARG A 96 12.90 10.79 -9.98
C ARG A 96 12.34 12.19 -9.72
N THR A 97 12.28 13.05 -10.74
CA THR A 97 11.66 14.37 -10.63
C THR A 97 10.14 14.25 -10.50
N VAL A 98 9.51 13.35 -11.26
CA VAL A 98 8.07 13.04 -11.11
C VAL A 98 7.76 12.52 -9.71
N ASN A 99 8.55 11.59 -9.18
CA ASN A 99 8.36 11.09 -7.81
C ASN A 99 8.52 12.20 -6.77
N ARG A 100 9.57 13.03 -6.85
CA ARG A 100 9.74 14.17 -5.93
C ARG A 100 8.57 15.16 -6.00
N CYS A 101 8.02 15.38 -7.19
CA CYS A 101 6.82 16.20 -7.35
C CYS A 101 5.63 15.60 -6.59
N LEU A 102 5.39 14.30 -6.74
CA LEU A 102 4.30 13.60 -6.06
C LEU A 102 4.51 13.53 -4.54
N GLU A 103 5.74 13.29 -4.08
CA GLU A 103 6.12 13.32 -2.67
C GLU A 103 5.95 14.70 -2.04
N SER A 104 6.14 15.78 -2.82
CA SER A 104 5.98 17.15 -2.33
C SER A 104 4.53 17.63 -2.25
N ASP A 105 3.58 16.89 -2.83
CA ASP A 105 2.16 17.24 -2.75
C ASP A 105 1.58 16.81 -1.40
N SER A 106 1.00 17.75 -0.65
CA SER A 106 0.45 17.51 0.68
C SER A 106 -0.75 16.56 0.69
N ASN A 107 -1.45 16.43 -0.44
CA ASN A 107 -2.65 15.61 -0.55
C ASN A 107 -2.36 14.18 -1.02
N LEU A 108 -1.13 13.90 -1.49
CA LEU A 108 -0.79 12.60 -2.06
C LEU A 108 0.06 11.79 -1.12
N ARG A 109 -0.30 10.52 -0.94
CA ARG A 109 0.52 9.56 -0.22
C ARG A 109 0.67 8.27 -0.99
N TRP A 110 1.88 7.74 -0.99
CA TRP A 110 2.15 6.41 -1.54
C TRP A 110 1.64 5.35 -0.56
N VAL A 111 0.61 4.60 -0.96
CA VAL A 111 -0.05 3.62 -0.10
C VAL A 111 -0.28 2.30 -0.81
N LYS A 112 -0.34 1.21 -0.02
CA LYS A 112 -0.70 -0.12 -0.50
C LYS A 112 -2.19 -0.14 -0.87
N ARG A 113 -2.53 -0.66 -2.04
CA ARG A 113 -3.93 -0.88 -2.45
C ARG A 113 -4.56 -1.93 -1.55
N GLN A 114 -5.80 -1.69 -1.13
CA GLN A 114 -6.54 -2.66 -0.33
C GLN A 114 -7.22 -3.67 -1.26
N GLY A 115 -6.68 -4.89 -1.33
CA GLY A 115 -7.29 -6.00 -2.06
C GLY A 115 -8.37 -6.69 -1.24
N LYS A 116 -9.46 -5.97 -0.90
CA LYS A 116 -10.62 -6.57 -0.23
C LYS A 116 -11.86 -6.40 -1.11
N PRO A 117 -12.73 -7.42 -1.22
CA PRO A 117 -14.02 -7.24 -1.85
C PRO A 117 -14.86 -6.22 -1.05
N ALA A 118 -15.63 -5.40 -1.75
CA ALA A 118 -16.54 -4.46 -1.11
C ALA A 118 -17.63 -5.21 -0.33
N LEU A 119 -17.74 -4.94 0.97
CA LEU A 119 -18.82 -5.45 1.80
C LEU A 119 -20.03 -4.53 1.66
N THR A 120 -21.04 -5.01 0.95
CA THR A 120 -22.37 -4.38 0.88
C THR A 120 -23.04 -4.43 2.26
N PRO A 121 -24.04 -3.57 2.55
CA PRO A 121 -24.79 -3.64 3.80
C PRO A 121 -25.38 -5.02 4.06
N VAL A 122 -25.91 -5.68 3.03
CA VAL A 122 -26.45 -7.05 3.09
C VAL A 122 -25.38 -8.06 3.53
N HIS A 123 -24.17 -7.98 2.99
CA HIS A 123 -23.08 -8.87 3.40
C HIS A 123 -22.68 -8.65 4.87
N ARG A 124 -22.74 -7.41 5.37
CA ARG A 124 -22.41 -7.10 6.77
C ARG A 124 -23.43 -7.71 7.71
N GLU A 125 -24.71 -7.55 7.39
CA GLU A 125 -25.79 -8.10 8.21
C GLU A 125 -25.74 -9.63 8.23
N ALA A 126 -25.64 -10.28 7.07
CA ALA A 126 -25.54 -11.74 7.00
C ALA A 126 -24.33 -12.30 7.77
N ARG A 127 -23.18 -11.62 7.72
CA ARG A 127 -21.99 -12.01 8.49
C ARG A 127 -22.17 -11.81 9.99
N LEU A 128 -22.87 -10.74 10.39
CA LEU A 128 -23.17 -10.48 11.79
C LEU A 128 -24.12 -11.55 12.35
N GLN A 129 -25.20 -11.86 11.65
CA GLN A 129 -26.13 -12.91 12.05
C GLN A 129 -25.46 -14.29 12.11
N PHE A 130 -24.61 -14.61 11.14
CA PHE A 130 -23.81 -15.84 11.19
C PHE A 130 -22.92 -15.88 12.44
N ALA A 131 -22.19 -14.80 12.73
CA ALA A 131 -21.34 -14.72 13.91
C ALA A 131 -22.14 -14.86 15.22
N ILE A 132 -23.27 -14.18 15.34
CA ILE A 132 -24.16 -14.30 16.50
C ILE A 132 -24.70 -15.72 16.63
N GLY A 133 -25.14 -16.37 15.55
CA GLY A 133 -25.66 -17.74 15.60
C GLY A 133 -24.62 -18.80 15.97
N HIS A 134 -23.33 -18.53 15.73
CA HIS A 134 -22.25 -19.51 15.87
C HIS A 134 -21.20 -19.13 16.94
N HIS A 135 -21.38 -18.02 17.67
CA HIS A 135 -20.41 -17.57 18.69
C HIS A 135 -20.26 -18.53 19.88
N THR A 136 -21.28 -19.34 20.15
CA THR A 136 -21.32 -20.34 21.23
C THR A 136 -20.83 -21.72 20.80
N LEU A 137 -20.57 -21.95 19.51
CA LEU A 137 -19.87 -23.15 19.07
C LEU A 137 -18.45 -23.03 19.60
N THR A 138 -18.14 -23.69 20.71
CA THR A 138 -16.78 -23.78 21.26
C THR A 138 -16.27 -25.21 21.19
N THR A 139 -17.16 -26.18 21.37
CA THR A 139 -16.83 -27.61 21.41
C THR A 139 -16.94 -28.29 20.06
N GLU A 140 -17.63 -27.75 19.05
CA GLU A 140 -17.95 -28.48 17.79
C GLU A 140 -17.01 -28.18 16.61
N TRP A 141 -16.06 -27.23 16.76
CA TRP A 141 -15.13 -26.88 15.67
C TRP A 141 -14.27 -28.05 15.19
N HIS A 142 -14.01 -29.03 16.05
CA HIS A 142 -13.22 -30.21 15.72
C HIS A 142 -13.94 -31.19 14.78
N GLN A 143 -15.25 -30.99 14.55
CA GLN A 143 -16.07 -31.81 13.66
C GLN A 143 -16.31 -31.13 12.31
N ILE A 144 -15.88 -29.87 12.17
CA ILE A 144 -16.11 -29.09 10.96
C ILE A 144 -14.95 -29.29 9.99
N ILE A 145 -15.29 -29.66 8.76
CA ILE A 145 -14.35 -29.70 7.64
C ILE A 145 -14.52 -28.41 6.85
N PHE A 146 -13.46 -27.61 6.79
CA PHE A 146 -13.39 -26.42 5.97
C PHE A 146 -12.88 -26.79 4.60
N SER A 147 -13.56 -26.31 3.55
CA SER A 147 -13.06 -26.42 2.18
C SER A 147 -13.13 -25.07 1.48
N GLY A 148 -12.30 -24.92 0.44
CA GLY A 148 -12.36 -23.75 -0.40
C GLY A 148 -11.52 -23.87 -1.66
N GLU A 149 -11.89 -23.07 -2.64
CA GLU A 149 -11.08 -22.82 -3.81
C GLU A 149 -10.21 -21.59 -3.63
N LYS A 150 -8.96 -21.70 -4.09
CA LYS A 150 -8.08 -20.55 -4.24
C LYS A 150 -7.60 -20.47 -5.67
N LYS A 151 -7.91 -19.34 -6.32
CA LYS A 151 -7.30 -18.95 -7.58
C LYS A 151 -6.01 -18.19 -7.32
N PHE A 152 -4.91 -18.69 -7.87
CA PHE A 152 -3.61 -18.03 -7.96
C PHE A 152 -3.45 -17.49 -9.38
N ASN A 153 -3.30 -16.17 -9.51
CA ASN A 153 -3.07 -15.55 -10.81
C ASN A 153 -1.56 -15.42 -11.05
N LEU A 154 -1.10 -15.67 -12.27
CA LEU A 154 0.31 -15.61 -12.66
C LEU A 154 0.74 -14.20 -13.12
N ASP A 155 -0.01 -13.18 -12.74
CA ASP A 155 0.14 -11.78 -13.19
C ASP A 155 0.92 -10.91 -12.20
N GLY A 156 1.78 -11.53 -11.38
CA GLY A 156 2.68 -10.87 -10.44
C GLY A 156 2.22 -10.93 -8.98
N PRO A 157 3.10 -10.56 -8.04
CA PRO A 157 2.93 -10.85 -6.61
C PRO A 157 1.64 -10.23 -6.05
N ASP A 158 0.74 -11.12 -5.61
CA ASP A 158 -0.58 -10.79 -5.07
C ASP A 158 -0.46 -9.78 -3.93
N GLY A 159 -1.13 -8.63 -4.08
CA GLY A 159 -1.24 -7.63 -3.01
C GLY A 159 -0.08 -6.63 -2.88
N PHE A 160 0.96 -6.68 -3.72
CA PHE A 160 2.04 -5.67 -3.73
C PHE A 160 1.77 -4.47 -4.65
N SER A 161 0.50 -4.21 -4.97
CA SER A 161 0.13 -3.03 -5.75
C SER A 161 0.09 -1.80 -4.85
N TYR A 162 0.97 -0.84 -5.11
CA TYR A 162 0.97 0.48 -4.46
C TYR A 162 0.48 1.55 -5.45
N TYR A 163 -0.02 2.65 -4.91
CA TYR A 163 -0.45 3.79 -5.70
C TYR A 163 -0.36 5.10 -4.92
N TRP A 164 -0.37 6.20 -5.66
CA TRP A 164 -0.54 7.54 -5.11
C TRP A 164 -2.01 7.76 -4.77
N HIS A 165 -2.31 7.73 -3.49
CA HIS A 165 -3.64 7.98 -2.96
C HIS A 165 -3.80 9.44 -2.60
N ASP A 166 -4.88 10.04 -3.08
CA ASP A 166 -5.35 11.35 -2.65
C ASP A 166 -6.11 11.19 -1.35
N ILE A 167 -5.59 11.77 -0.27
CA ILE A 167 -6.14 11.62 1.09
C ILE A 167 -7.57 12.17 1.23
N ARG A 168 -8.02 12.97 0.24
CA ARG A 168 -9.37 13.55 0.21
C ARG A 168 -10.41 12.59 -0.38
N ASP A 169 -9.95 11.57 -1.12
CA ASP A 169 -10.82 10.55 -1.72
C ASP A 169 -10.89 9.31 -0.81
N GLN A 170 -11.95 8.50 -0.93
CA GLN A 170 -11.98 7.20 -0.26
C GLN A 170 -10.91 6.26 -0.82
N ARG A 171 -10.34 5.41 0.03
CA ARG A 171 -9.38 4.39 -0.42
C ARG A 171 -10.10 3.39 -1.32
N GLU A 172 -9.61 3.23 -2.53
CA GLU A 172 -10.16 2.25 -3.44
C GLU A 172 -9.91 0.82 -2.93
N LEU A 173 -10.99 0.05 -2.96
CA LEU A 173 -10.95 -1.40 -2.87
C LEU A 173 -10.60 -1.93 -4.26
N PHE A 174 -9.41 -2.51 -4.38
CA PHE A 174 -8.96 -3.05 -5.64
C PHE A 174 -9.60 -4.43 -5.85
N SER A 175 -10.69 -4.46 -6.63
CA SER A 175 -11.18 -5.68 -7.27
C SER A 175 -10.43 -5.83 -8.59
N ARG A 176 -9.52 -6.81 -8.66
CA ARG A 176 -8.61 -6.99 -9.80
C ARG A 176 -9.40 -7.35 -11.06
N ARG A 177 -8.98 -6.78 -12.21
CA ARG A 177 -9.46 -7.22 -13.54
C ARG A 177 -8.59 -8.39 -14.03
N PHE A 178 -9.25 -9.31 -14.72
CA PHE A 178 -8.71 -10.58 -15.21
C PHE A 178 -7.76 -10.36 -16.39
N GLY A 179 -6.55 -10.94 -16.32
CA GLY A 179 -5.60 -10.97 -17.42
C GLY A 179 -4.34 -11.75 -17.02
N GLY A 180 -3.93 -12.70 -17.86
CA GLY A 180 -2.85 -13.66 -17.57
C GLY A 180 -3.37 -15.07 -17.24
N GLY A 181 -2.45 -16.04 -17.21
CA GLY A 181 -2.76 -17.41 -16.78
C GLY A 181 -3.09 -17.48 -15.30
N SER A 182 -3.83 -18.51 -14.90
CA SER A 182 -4.17 -18.74 -13.50
C SER A 182 -4.23 -20.22 -13.19
N VAL A 183 -3.81 -20.58 -11.98
CA VAL A 183 -3.99 -21.92 -11.43
C VAL A 183 -5.03 -21.85 -10.33
N MET A 184 -6.08 -22.65 -10.43
CA MET A 184 -7.04 -22.82 -9.37
C MET A 184 -6.69 -24.08 -8.60
N VAL A 185 -6.68 -24.00 -7.28
CA VAL A 185 -6.52 -25.17 -6.42
C VAL A 185 -7.73 -25.29 -5.51
N TRP A 186 -8.09 -26.52 -5.19
CA TRP A 186 -9.05 -26.85 -4.15
C TRP A 186 -8.34 -27.58 -3.02
N GLY A 187 -8.78 -27.32 -1.80
CA GLY A 187 -8.32 -28.05 -0.63
C GLY A 187 -9.36 -28.04 0.47
N ALA A 188 -9.23 -29.01 1.37
CA ALA A 188 -10.00 -29.07 2.59
C ALA A 188 -9.10 -29.41 3.77
N PHE A 189 -9.49 -28.97 4.96
CA PHE A 189 -8.83 -29.29 6.21
C PHE A 189 -9.83 -29.31 7.37
N GLY A 190 -9.52 -30.09 8.39
CA GLY A 190 -10.26 -30.17 9.64
C GLY A 190 -9.30 -30.00 10.82
N ALA A 191 -9.78 -30.25 12.04
CA ALA A 191 -8.94 -30.09 13.23
C ALA A 191 -7.80 -31.10 13.34
N THR A 192 -7.97 -32.28 12.75
CA THR A 192 -7.02 -33.40 12.85
C THR A 192 -6.07 -33.51 11.66
N GLY A 193 -6.34 -32.80 10.55
CA GLY A 193 -5.52 -32.92 9.35
C GLY A 193 -6.00 -32.10 8.16
N ARG A 194 -5.45 -32.42 6.98
CA ARG A 194 -5.76 -31.77 5.69
C ARG A 194 -5.83 -32.79 4.55
N CYS A 195 -6.68 -32.52 3.57
CA CYS A 195 -6.67 -33.26 2.30
C CYS A 195 -5.44 -32.94 1.46
N PRO A 196 -5.11 -33.79 0.48
CA PRO A 196 -4.27 -33.41 -0.65
C PRO A 196 -4.87 -32.20 -1.40
N LEU A 197 -4.01 -31.36 -1.96
CA LEU A 197 -4.44 -30.21 -2.77
C LEU A 197 -4.75 -30.69 -4.19
N ALA A 198 -5.96 -30.42 -4.66
CA ALA A 198 -6.38 -30.70 -6.03
C ALA A 198 -6.06 -29.50 -6.93
N VAL A 199 -5.26 -29.70 -7.98
CA VAL A 199 -5.01 -28.66 -9.00
C VAL A 199 -6.08 -28.74 -10.07
N ILE A 200 -6.93 -27.72 -10.12
CA ILE A 200 -8.04 -27.65 -11.06
C ILE A 200 -7.53 -27.02 -12.37
N ARG A 201 -7.53 -27.81 -13.44
CA ARG A 201 -7.03 -27.41 -14.77
C ARG A 201 -8.12 -26.83 -15.68
N CYS A 202 -9.39 -27.18 -15.42
CA CYS A 202 -10.55 -26.79 -16.22
C CYS A 202 -11.48 -25.84 -15.45
N ALA A 203 -12.51 -25.31 -16.13
CA ALA A 203 -13.53 -24.52 -15.46
C ALA A 203 -14.32 -25.42 -14.50
N VAL A 204 -14.47 -25.00 -13.23
CA VAL A 204 -15.26 -25.74 -12.23
C VAL A 204 -16.74 -25.64 -12.61
N ASN A 205 -17.32 -26.80 -12.92
CA ASN A 205 -18.75 -27.04 -13.04
C ASN A 205 -19.20 -28.02 -11.94
N ALA A 206 -20.49 -28.36 -11.89
CA ALA A 206 -21.00 -29.21 -10.82
C ALA A 206 -20.38 -30.63 -10.84
N GLU A 207 -20.19 -31.20 -12.02
CA GLU A 207 -19.64 -32.55 -12.24
C GLU A 207 -18.17 -32.63 -11.79
N THR A 208 -17.31 -31.75 -12.32
CA THR A 208 -15.91 -31.65 -11.89
C THR A 208 -15.78 -31.39 -10.39
N TYR A 209 -16.73 -30.68 -9.79
CA TYR A 209 -16.73 -30.47 -8.35
C TYR A 209 -17.13 -31.73 -7.56
N GLN A 210 -18.09 -32.52 -8.05
CA GLN A 210 -18.43 -33.82 -7.48
C GLN A 210 -17.24 -34.78 -7.57
N ASP A 211 -16.53 -34.79 -8.69
CA ASP A 211 -15.31 -35.59 -8.87
C ASP A 211 -14.24 -35.20 -7.84
N ILE A 212 -13.99 -33.89 -7.68
CA ILE A 212 -13.03 -33.38 -6.69
C ILE A 212 -13.42 -33.81 -5.26
N LEU A 213 -14.71 -33.74 -4.91
CA LEU A 213 -15.18 -34.19 -3.60
C LEU A 213 -14.99 -35.70 -3.44
N GLY A 214 -15.33 -36.49 -4.46
CA GLY A 214 -15.20 -37.94 -4.45
C GLY A 214 -13.75 -38.41 -4.34
N GLU A 215 -12.85 -37.77 -5.08
CA GLU A 215 -11.45 -38.16 -5.16
C GLU A 215 -10.63 -37.65 -3.97
N TYR A 216 -10.86 -36.42 -3.52
CA TYR A 216 -10.00 -35.76 -2.53
C TYR A 216 -10.61 -35.63 -1.14
N LEU A 217 -11.94 -35.46 -1.02
CA LEU A 217 -12.58 -35.25 0.29
C LEU A 217 -13.04 -36.54 0.92
N LEU A 218 -13.87 -37.32 0.22
CA LEU A 218 -14.53 -38.50 0.78
C LEU A 218 -13.56 -39.50 1.42
N PRO A 219 -12.41 -39.84 0.81
CA PRO A 219 -11.44 -40.77 1.40
C PRO A 219 -10.85 -40.27 2.73
N GLU A 220 -10.74 -38.94 2.89
CA GLU A 220 -10.09 -38.30 4.03
C GLU A 220 -11.08 -37.87 5.12
N THR A 221 -12.39 -38.00 4.90
CA THR A 221 -13.42 -37.49 5.84
C THR A 221 -13.26 -38.00 7.27
N HIS A 222 -12.98 -39.30 7.44
CA HIS A 222 -12.74 -39.93 8.75
C HIS A 222 -11.42 -39.47 9.39
N ALA A 223 -10.42 -39.11 8.58
CA ALA A 223 -9.15 -38.60 9.07
C ALA A 223 -9.23 -37.11 9.45
N LEU A 224 -10.19 -36.36 8.89
CA LEU A 224 -10.35 -34.91 9.07
C LEU A 224 -11.31 -34.49 10.18
N ALA A 225 -12.29 -35.33 10.51
CA ALA A 225 -13.28 -35.05 11.54
C ALA A 225 -13.54 -36.31 12.35
N ALA A 226 -13.52 -36.17 13.68
CA ALA A 226 -13.54 -37.32 14.59
C ALA A 226 -14.76 -38.22 14.34
N HIS A 227 -16.01 -37.74 14.44
CA HIS A 227 -17.18 -38.64 14.47
C HIS A 227 -18.40 -38.23 13.62
N THR A 228 -18.44 -37.03 13.02
CA THR A 228 -19.49 -36.60 12.07
C THR A 228 -19.02 -35.31 11.38
N GLY A 229 -18.59 -35.39 10.11
CA GLY A 229 -18.06 -34.22 9.40
C GLY A 229 -19.19 -33.26 8.99
N VAL A 230 -19.23 -32.06 9.56
CA VAL A 230 -20.07 -30.96 9.04
C VAL A 230 -19.25 -30.21 8.00
N PHE A 231 -19.69 -30.26 6.74
CA PHE A 231 -19.00 -29.62 5.63
C PHE A 231 -19.42 -28.16 5.50
N ASN A 232 -18.48 -27.23 5.69
CA ASN A 232 -18.74 -25.80 5.50
C ASN A 232 -18.04 -25.30 4.23
N LYS A 233 -18.78 -24.58 3.39
CA LYS A 233 -18.22 -23.93 2.21
C LYS A 233 -18.83 -22.54 1.98
N THR A 234 -17.97 -21.59 1.62
CA THR A 234 -18.35 -20.20 1.36
C THR A 234 -18.30 -19.88 -0.13
N THR A 235 -19.26 -20.40 -0.91
CA THR A 235 -19.47 -19.94 -2.30
C THR A 235 -20.94 -20.01 -2.68
N HIS A 236 -21.49 -18.89 -3.18
CA HIS A 236 -22.90 -18.65 -3.54
C HIS A 236 -23.52 -19.61 -4.59
N ARG A 237 -22.83 -20.66 -5.04
CA ARG A 237 -23.31 -21.57 -6.10
C ARG A 237 -23.82 -22.92 -5.61
N HIS A 238 -23.59 -23.27 -4.34
CA HIS A 238 -24.00 -24.55 -3.80
C HIS A 238 -24.57 -24.33 -2.41
N ILE A 239 -25.88 -24.57 -2.28
CA ILE A 239 -26.62 -24.53 -1.02
C ILE A 239 -25.95 -25.51 -0.05
N ALA A 240 -25.68 -25.06 1.17
CA ALA A 240 -25.21 -25.89 2.26
C ALA A 240 -26.27 -26.97 2.55
N LEU A 241 -26.05 -28.18 2.05
CA LEU A 241 -26.67 -29.38 2.58
C LEU A 241 -25.66 -29.95 3.58
N ALA A 242 -25.95 -29.77 4.87
CA ALA A 242 -25.37 -30.62 5.90
C ALA A 242 -25.95 -32.02 5.66
N LEU A 243 -25.26 -32.83 4.85
CA LEU A 243 -25.57 -34.24 4.72
C LEU A 243 -24.87 -34.96 5.88
N PRO A 244 -25.62 -35.56 6.82
CA PRO A 244 -25.02 -36.49 7.74
C PRO A 244 -24.52 -37.69 6.94
N VAL A 245 -23.20 -37.91 6.92
CA VAL A 245 -22.61 -39.13 6.38
C VAL A 245 -22.81 -40.23 7.42
N THR A 246 -24.03 -40.72 7.57
CA THR A 246 -24.30 -41.92 8.38
C THR A 246 -24.04 -43.15 7.51
N GLY A 247 -22.91 -43.82 7.73
CA GLY A 247 -22.66 -45.15 7.19
C GLY A 247 -23.56 -46.18 7.89
N SER A 248 -24.73 -46.45 7.33
CA SER A 248 -25.47 -47.67 7.63
C SER A 248 -24.92 -48.82 6.77
N ARG A 249 -24.28 -49.79 7.42
CA ARG A 249 -23.95 -51.09 6.82
C ARG A 249 -25.23 -51.73 6.25
N PRO A 250 -25.22 -52.33 5.05
CA PRO A 250 -26.34 -53.15 4.60
C PRO A 250 -26.41 -54.39 5.50
N MET A 251 -27.51 -54.50 6.26
CA MET A 251 -27.94 -55.75 6.89
C MET A 251 -28.20 -56.76 5.78
N GLY A 252 -27.53 -57.91 5.87
CA GLY A 252 -27.74 -59.03 4.96
C GLY A 252 -29.18 -59.52 5.02
N PHE A 253 -29.76 -59.75 3.84
CA PHE A 253 -30.90 -60.65 3.69
C PHE A 253 -30.38 -61.94 3.08
N GLN A 254 -30.35 -63.00 3.90
CA GLN A 254 -30.44 -64.36 3.42
C GLN A 254 -31.92 -64.76 3.50
N SER A 255 -32.46 -65.20 2.36
CA SER A 255 -33.51 -66.21 2.25
C SER A 255 -33.23 -66.99 0.98
#